data_AF-A0AAV0Z114-F1
#
_entry.id   AF-A0AAV0Z114-F1
#
_cell.length_a   1.000
_cell.length_b   1.000
_cell.length_c   1.000
_cell.angle_alpha   90.00
_cell.angle_beta   90.00
_cell.angle_gamma   90.00
#
_symmetry.space_group_name_H-M   'P 1'
#
loop_
_entity.id
_entity.type
_entity.pdbx_description
1 polymer ?
#
loop_
_entity_poly.entity_id
_entity_poly.type
_entity_poly.pdbx_seq_one_letter_code
_entity_poly.pdbx_strand_id
1 'polypeptide(L)'
;MAALSTSQMNLNSIDTNFEVDKLTYEIFSILENKFLFGYPDTENSKNSLSKDMKQAKHAAGKVRILCIDGAGYTDGILAAKSLAHLESCLKRKSGNPNANIAGFFDAVAGSGVGGVLAALLFTRGKESKDGLPMFTADEALKFLINNRNKISRRSGILRRVLQSETKSSKLFRKTFGESTLKDTLKPVLIPCYDLVTRAPFVFSRADALETDGYDYRMRDVCAATSADQTVPIEMKSIDGKTKIMAVDGGIAMNNPTATAVTHVLNNKHEFPFCNGVSDLLVLSLGNGELDFNAVKSASGFVRIAGEGASDMVDQAVSMAFGECRVDNYVRIQSNGVMAKATKGNTAKTESDLLAVSEEMLGQKNVESVLFKGRKIAENTNLDKLELFGGELIKEQERRKTSILPTVVLKNASPSPRTSSATTLSTLSSNS
;
A
#
# COMPACT_ATOMS: atom_id res chain seq x y z
N MET A 1 76.31 30.58 -20.44
CA MET A 1 75.41 30.48 -19.28
C MET A 1 73.99 30.72 -19.76
N ALA A 2 73.11 29.73 -19.52
CA ALA A 2 71.66 29.70 -19.70
C ALA A 2 71.07 30.06 -21.09
N ALA A 3 70.59 29.01 -21.78
CA ALA A 3 69.51 29.12 -22.77
C ALA A 3 68.54 27.93 -22.60
N LEU A 4 67.33 28.27 -22.15
CA LEU A 4 65.99 27.72 -22.43
C LEU A 4 65.82 26.21 -22.72
N SER A 5 65.07 25.54 -21.85
CA SER A 5 64.26 24.36 -22.20
C SER A 5 62.89 24.45 -21.52
N THR A 6 61.85 24.31 -22.34
CA THR A 6 60.41 24.33 -22.07
C THR A 6 59.93 23.07 -21.32
N SER A 7 58.96 23.22 -20.41
CA SER A 7 58.08 22.13 -19.97
C SER A 7 56.61 22.53 -20.08
N GLN A 8 55.84 21.70 -20.78
CA GLN A 8 54.40 21.81 -21.06
C GLN A 8 53.56 21.84 -19.77
N MET A 9 52.62 22.79 -19.66
CA MET A 9 51.52 22.74 -18.70
C MET A 9 50.38 21.89 -19.27
N ASN A 10 49.94 20.93 -18.46
CA ASN A 10 48.87 19.97 -18.72
C ASN A 10 47.51 20.68 -18.85
N LEU A 11 46.79 20.41 -19.95
CA LEU A 11 45.52 21.06 -20.33
C LEU A 11 44.29 20.19 -20.02
N ASN A 12 44.35 19.35 -18.97
CA ASN A 12 43.34 18.31 -18.71
C ASN A 12 42.45 18.54 -17.47
N SER A 13 42.44 19.72 -16.85
CA SER A 13 41.68 19.98 -15.61
C SER A 13 40.50 20.95 -15.77
N ILE A 14 40.15 21.36 -17.00
CA ILE A 14 39.08 22.34 -17.24
C ILE A 14 37.79 21.68 -17.75
N ASP A 15 37.88 20.53 -18.43
CA ASP A 15 36.70 19.85 -19.00
C ASP A 15 35.82 19.12 -17.97
N THR A 16 36.38 18.68 -16.84
CA THR A 16 35.60 17.93 -15.83
C THR A 16 34.63 18.82 -15.04
N ASN A 17 34.95 20.10 -14.83
CA ASN A 17 34.02 21.02 -14.15
C ASN A 17 32.83 21.39 -15.02
N PHE A 18 33.03 21.51 -16.34
CA PHE A 18 31.97 21.90 -17.28
C PHE A 18 30.94 20.76 -17.49
N GLU A 19 31.39 19.50 -17.49
CA GLU A 19 30.47 18.35 -17.53
C GLU A 19 29.69 18.17 -16.22
N VAL A 20 30.33 18.43 -15.07
CA VAL A 20 29.64 18.40 -13.76
C VAL A 20 28.58 19.50 -13.71
N ASP A 21 28.90 20.73 -14.13
CA ASP A 21 27.93 21.83 -14.15
C ASP A 21 26.77 21.58 -15.11
N LYS A 22 27.03 20.93 -16.26
CA LYS A 22 25.98 20.54 -17.21
C LYS A 22 25.08 19.44 -16.67
N LEU A 23 25.66 18.40 -16.06
CA LEU A 23 24.89 17.32 -15.44
C LEU A 23 24.06 17.85 -14.27
N THR A 24 24.65 18.70 -13.45
CA THR A 24 23.96 19.38 -12.34
C THR A 24 22.83 20.25 -12.87
N TYR A 25 23.06 21.04 -13.92
CA TYR A 25 22.02 21.83 -14.56
C TYR A 25 20.92 20.97 -15.17
N GLU A 26 21.24 19.85 -15.82
CA GLU A 26 20.25 18.91 -16.35
C GLU A 26 19.43 18.25 -15.23
N ILE A 27 20.07 17.84 -14.13
CA ILE A 27 19.39 17.28 -12.96
C ILE A 27 18.45 18.34 -12.36
N PHE A 28 18.93 19.55 -12.12
CA PHE A 28 18.11 20.62 -11.54
C PHE A 28 17.01 21.08 -12.51
N SER A 29 17.27 21.14 -13.81
CA SER A 29 16.25 21.49 -14.82
C SER A 29 15.19 20.39 -14.96
N ILE A 30 15.56 19.11 -14.83
CA ILE A 30 14.60 17.99 -14.79
C ILE A 30 13.78 18.05 -13.50
N LEU A 31 14.42 18.30 -12.36
CA LEU A 31 13.72 18.44 -11.08
C LEU A 31 12.79 19.66 -11.10
N GLU A 32 13.22 20.79 -11.63
CA GLU A 32 12.40 22.00 -11.73
C GLU A 32 11.23 21.79 -12.70
N ASN A 33 11.49 21.40 -13.95
CA ASN A 33 10.46 21.37 -14.98
C ASN A 33 9.55 20.14 -14.92
N LYS A 34 10.05 18.98 -14.48
CA LYS A 34 9.26 17.74 -14.45
C LYS A 34 8.71 17.42 -13.06
N PHE A 35 9.36 17.90 -12.00
CA PHE A 35 9.02 17.51 -10.63
C PHE A 35 8.47 18.66 -9.77
N LEU A 36 8.93 19.91 -9.92
CA LEU A 36 8.50 21.04 -9.10
C LEU A 36 7.36 21.86 -9.75
N PHE A 37 7.42 22.09 -11.05
CA PHE A 37 6.52 23.04 -11.74
C PHE A 37 5.50 22.38 -12.68
N GLY A 38 5.63 21.08 -12.98
CA GLY A 38 4.80 20.40 -13.97
C GLY A 38 5.13 20.85 -15.41
N TYR A 39 4.76 20.03 -16.41
CA TYR A 39 5.05 20.34 -17.81
C TYR A 39 4.39 21.67 -18.23
N PRO A 40 5.13 22.62 -18.85
CA PRO A 40 4.50 23.76 -19.50
C PRO A 40 3.72 23.29 -20.72
N ASP A 41 2.46 23.72 -20.80
CA ASP A 41 1.57 23.48 -21.94
C ASP A 41 2.23 23.94 -23.24
N THR A 42 2.56 22.98 -24.11
CA THR A 42 2.85 23.24 -25.51
C THR A 42 1.71 22.68 -26.35
N GLU A 43 0.64 23.47 -26.45
CA GLU A 43 -0.28 23.37 -27.57
C GLU A 43 0.46 23.75 -28.86
N ASN A 44 0.73 22.78 -29.75
CA ASN A 44 0.01 22.69 -31.02
C ASN A 44 0.63 21.72 -32.05
N SER A 45 -0.30 21.07 -32.76
CA SER A 45 -0.22 20.59 -34.15
C SER A 45 0.49 19.26 -34.45
N LYS A 46 -0.20 18.14 -34.16
CA LYS A 46 -0.38 16.97 -35.07
C LYS A 46 -1.71 16.25 -34.74
N ASN A 47 -2.83 16.87 -35.15
CA ASN A 47 -4.19 16.34 -34.98
C ASN A 47 -4.62 15.55 -36.22
N SER A 48 -4.48 14.22 -36.19
CA SER A 48 -5.44 13.27 -36.81
C SER A 48 -5.12 11.82 -36.39
N LEU A 49 -3.85 11.43 -36.34
CA LEU A 49 -3.40 10.07 -35.97
C LEU A 49 -3.41 9.77 -34.46
N SER A 50 -3.46 10.80 -33.59
CA SER A 50 -3.41 10.65 -32.14
C SER A 50 -4.78 10.39 -31.49
N LYS A 51 -5.88 10.63 -32.22
CA LYS A 51 -7.25 10.43 -31.71
C LYS A 51 -7.60 8.95 -31.62
N ASP A 52 -7.25 8.17 -32.64
CA ASP A 52 -7.54 6.72 -32.69
C ASP A 52 -6.71 5.93 -31.66
N MET A 53 -5.45 6.32 -31.43
CA MET A 53 -4.61 5.73 -30.36
C MET A 53 -5.07 6.11 -28.94
N LYS A 54 -5.61 7.32 -28.73
CA LYS A 54 -6.19 7.71 -27.42
C LYS A 54 -7.51 6.98 -27.14
N GLN A 55 -8.31 6.71 -28.16
CA GLN A 55 -9.56 5.97 -28.02
C GLN A 55 -9.32 4.47 -27.72
N ALA A 56 -8.27 3.88 -28.30
CA ALA A 56 -7.82 2.53 -27.97
C ALA A 56 -7.22 2.41 -26.54
N LYS A 57 -6.53 3.45 -26.04
CA LYS A 57 -5.91 3.46 -24.69
C LYS A 57 -6.90 3.27 -23.55
N HIS A 58 -8.16 3.71 -23.70
CA HIS A 58 -9.18 3.56 -22.66
C HIS A 58 -10.12 2.37 -22.85
N ALA A 59 -9.91 1.54 -23.89
CA ALA A 59 -10.77 0.40 -24.17
C ALA A 59 -10.71 -0.68 -23.07
N ALA A 60 -9.52 -0.93 -22.50
CA ALA A 60 -9.34 -1.87 -21.40
C ALA A 60 -9.77 -1.30 -20.03
N GLY A 61 -9.81 0.04 -19.90
CA GLY A 61 -10.06 0.86 -18.70
C GLY A 61 -9.18 0.62 -17.48
N LYS A 62 -9.66 1.03 -16.31
CA LYS A 62 -8.77 1.40 -15.18
C LYS A 62 -8.61 0.29 -14.16
N VAL A 63 -7.39 0.03 -13.71
CA VAL A 63 -7.09 -0.91 -12.60
C VAL A 63 -7.40 -0.25 -11.25
N ARG A 64 -8.16 -0.92 -10.40
CA ARG A 64 -8.65 -0.40 -9.12
C ARG A 64 -7.77 -0.89 -7.97
N ILE A 65 -7.12 0.00 -7.23
CA ILE A 65 -6.19 -0.32 -6.16
C ILE A 65 -6.69 0.23 -4.83
N LEU A 66 -6.72 -0.62 -3.80
CA LEU A 66 -6.96 -0.21 -2.42
C LEU A 66 -5.65 -0.19 -1.64
N CYS A 67 -5.36 0.90 -0.96
CA CYS A 67 -4.19 1.04 -0.08
C CYS A 67 -4.65 1.40 1.33
N ILE A 68 -4.14 0.69 2.33
CA ILE A 68 -4.49 0.92 3.73
C ILE A 68 -3.22 1.14 4.54
N ASP A 69 -3.11 2.31 5.16
CA ASP A 69 -1.96 2.65 5.97
C ASP A 69 -1.82 1.76 7.21
N GLY A 70 -0.61 1.74 7.73
CA GLY A 70 -0.26 1.21 9.05
C GLY A 70 -0.88 1.98 10.21
N ALA A 71 -0.41 1.68 11.41
CA ALA A 71 -0.97 2.24 12.63
C ALA A 71 -0.81 3.78 12.68
N GLY A 72 -1.94 4.48 12.78
CA GLY A 72 -2.03 5.92 13.05
C GLY A 72 -2.71 6.20 14.38
N TYR A 73 -3.29 7.38 14.54
CA TYR A 73 -4.01 7.77 15.76
C TYR A 73 -5.15 6.81 16.13
N THR A 74 -5.86 6.26 15.14
CA THR A 74 -7.05 5.43 15.37
C THR A 74 -6.79 3.92 15.36
N ASP A 75 -5.54 3.45 15.31
CA ASP A 75 -5.21 2.01 15.23
C ASP A 75 -6.01 1.24 14.15
N GLY A 76 -6.24 1.80 12.96
CA GLY A 76 -6.98 1.13 11.88
C GLY A 76 -8.49 1.37 11.84
N ILE A 77 -9.09 1.96 12.89
CA ILE A 77 -10.55 2.12 12.98
C ILE A 77 -11.11 3.06 11.91
N LEU A 78 -10.43 4.18 11.63
CA LEU A 78 -10.86 5.10 10.57
C LEU A 78 -10.90 4.41 9.20
N ALA A 79 -9.82 3.69 8.85
CA ALA A 79 -9.78 2.94 7.59
C ALA A 79 -10.86 1.85 7.53
N ALA A 80 -11.04 1.07 8.60
CA ALA A 80 -12.07 0.03 8.64
C ALA A 80 -13.49 0.61 8.53
N LYS A 81 -13.76 1.73 9.20
CA LYS A 81 -15.04 2.43 9.13
C LYS A 81 -15.29 3.01 7.73
N SER A 82 -14.25 3.56 7.09
CA SER A 82 -14.29 4.00 5.69
C SER A 82 -14.67 2.83 4.78
N LEU A 83 -14.06 1.67 4.96
CA LEU A 83 -14.39 0.49 4.15
C LEU A 83 -15.82 0.00 4.38
N ALA A 84 -16.32 0.04 5.62
CA ALA A 84 -17.71 -0.31 5.93
C ALA A 84 -18.73 0.61 5.23
N HIS A 85 -18.44 1.93 5.24
CA HIS A 85 -19.24 2.91 4.51
C HIS A 85 -19.16 2.71 2.99
N LEU A 86 -17.96 2.48 2.45
CA LEU A 86 -17.77 2.22 1.03
C LEU A 86 -18.50 0.95 0.59
N GLU A 87 -18.39 -0.14 1.32
CA GLU A 87 -19.09 -1.40 1.00
C GLU A 87 -20.62 -1.20 1.00
N SER A 88 -21.15 -0.46 1.98
CA SER A 88 -22.57 -0.10 2.04
C SER A 88 -23.00 0.77 0.85
N CYS A 89 -22.17 1.74 0.47
CA CYS A 89 -22.35 2.57 -0.71
C CYS A 89 -22.37 1.73 -2.00
N LEU A 90 -21.44 0.79 -2.16
CA LEU A 90 -21.36 -0.11 -3.30
C LEU A 90 -22.57 -1.05 -3.39
N LYS A 91 -23.02 -1.63 -2.27
CA LYS A 91 -24.28 -2.41 -2.22
C LYS A 91 -25.48 -1.60 -2.69
N ARG A 92 -25.62 -0.37 -2.18
CA ARG A 92 -26.71 0.55 -2.55
C ARG A 92 -26.67 0.96 -4.02
N LYS A 93 -25.51 1.39 -4.53
CA LYS A 93 -25.36 1.88 -5.91
C LYS A 93 -25.42 0.76 -6.96
N SER A 94 -24.95 -0.45 -6.63
CA SER A 94 -25.00 -1.60 -7.56
C SER A 94 -26.33 -2.36 -7.54
N GLY A 95 -27.14 -2.18 -6.49
CA GLY A 95 -28.32 -3.02 -6.25
C GLY A 95 -27.99 -4.46 -5.85
N ASN A 96 -26.72 -4.79 -5.62
CA ASN A 96 -26.28 -6.13 -5.24
C ASN A 96 -26.00 -6.20 -3.72
N PRO A 97 -26.83 -6.89 -2.92
CA PRO A 97 -26.62 -7.00 -1.48
C PRO A 97 -25.34 -7.77 -1.09
N ASN A 98 -24.81 -8.58 -2.02
CA ASN A 98 -23.59 -9.38 -1.83
C ASN A 98 -22.32 -8.66 -2.32
N ALA A 99 -22.43 -7.41 -2.79
CA ALA A 99 -21.28 -6.58 -3.13
C ALA A 99 -20.33 -6.46 -1.93
N ASN A 100 -19.05 -6.70 -2.16
CA ASN A 100 -18.00 -6.65 -1.15
C ASN A 100 -16.76 -5.93 -1.68
N ILE A 101 -15.91 -5.44 -0.77
CA ILE A 101 -14.70 -4.69 -1.14
C ILE A 101 -13.83 -5.43 -2.16
N ALA A 102 -13.54 -6.72 -1.96
CA ALA A 102 -12.67 -7.49 -2.85
C ALA A 102 -13.23 -7.67 -4.28
N GLY A 103 -14.54 -7.51 -4.47
CA GLY A 103 -15.16 -7.52 -5.81
C GLY A 103 -14.89 -6.24 -6.63
N PHE A 104 -14.64 -5.11 -5.95
CA PHE A 104 -14.47 -3.80 -6.59
C PHE A 104 -13.01 -3.35 -6.68
N PHE A 105 -12.07 -4.06 -6.08
CA PHE A 105 -10.64 -3.78 -6.18
C PHE A 105 -9.90 -4.94 -6.83
N ASP A 106 -8.92 -4.60 -7.66
CA ASP A 106 -8.12 -5.55 -8.42
C ASP A 106 -6.79 -5.86 -7.74
N ALA A 107 -6.30 -4.96 -6.90
CA ALA A 107 -5.15 -5.16 -6.02
C ALA A 107 -5.37 -4.45 -4.68
N VAL A 108 -4.78 -4.99 -3.62
CA VAL A 108 -4.77 -4.35 -2.30
C VAL A 108 -3.37 -4.32 -1.72
N ALA A 109 -3.02 -3.21 -1.07
CA ALA A 109 -1.84 -3.13 -0.23
C ALA A 109 -2.21 -2.63 1.16
N GLY A 110 -1.61 -3.24 2.18
CA GLY A 110 -1.93 -2.91 3.57
C GLY A 110 -0.71 -3.05 4.45
N SER A 111 -0.39 -2.00 5.20
CA SER A 111 0.71 -2.00 6.17
C SER A 111 0.19 -2.13 7.59
N GLY A 112 0.87 -2.82 8.51
CA GLY A 112 0.43 -2.94 9.90
C GLY A 112 -1.00 -3.42 10.05
N VAL A 113 -1.82 -2.65 10.76
CA VAL A 113 -3.26 -2.91 10.89
C VAL A 113 -4.00 -2.86 9.54
N GLY A 114 -3.55 -2.04 8.59
CA GLY A 114 -4.02 -2.06 7.21
C GLY A 114 -3.71 -3.37 6.49
N GLY A 115 -2.59 -4.00 6.80
CA GLY A 115 -2.25 -5.35 6.32
C GLY A 115 -3.16 -6.42 6.88
N VAL A 116 -3.55 -6.30 8.16
CA VAL A 116 -4.58 -7.16 8.77
C VAL A 116 -5.93 -6.96 8.11
N LEU A 117 -6.34 -5.71 7.85
CA LEU A 117 -7.59 -5.41 7.13
C LEU A 117 -7.58 -6.00 5.70
N ALA A 118 -6.48 -5.81 4.97
CA ALA A 118 -6.30 -6.40 3.65
C ALA A 118 -6.41 -7.94 3.72
N ALA A 119 -5.78 -8.59 4.70
CA ALA A 119 -5.88 -10.02 4.90
C ALA A 119 -7.32 -10.50 5.18
N LEU A 120 -8.05 -9.82 6.07
CA LEU A 120 -9.44 -10.17 6.40
C LEU A 120 -10.38 -10.05 5.20
N LEU A 121 -10.20 -8.99 4.40
CA LEU A 121 -11.10 -8.64 3.30
C LEU A 121 -10.74 -9.31 1.97
N PHE A 122 -9.54 -9.88 1.82
CA PHE A 122 -9.10 -10.47 0.55
C PHE A 122 -8.67 -11.94 0.65
N THR A 123 -8.62 -12.54 1.84
CA THR A 123 -8.44 -14.01 1.96
C THR A 123 -9.76 -14.72 1.70
N ARG A 124 -9.75 -15.83 0.95
CA ARG A 124 -10.94 -16.66 0.70
C ARG A 124 -11.50 -17.23 2.01
N GLY A 125 -12.81 -17.13 2.21
CA GLY A 125 -13.52 -17.82 3.28
C GLY A 125 -13.57 -19.32 3.01
N LYS A 126 -13.05 -20.15 3.93
CA LYS A 126 -13.00 -21.62 3.76
C LYS A 126 -14.36 -22.28 3.59
N GLU A 127 -15.39 -21.70 4.21
CA GLU A 127 -16.77 -22.20 4.15
C GLU A 127 -17.61 -21.53 3.06
N SER A 128 -17.03 -20.56 2.33
CA SER A 128 -17.74 -19.86 1.27
C SER A 128 -17.77 -20.71 0.00
N LYS A 129 -18.94 -21.25 -0.33
CA LYS A 129 -19.17 -21.94 -1.60
C LYS A 129 -18.97 -21.05 -2.83
N ASP A 130 -19.10 -19.73 -2.64
CA ASP A 130 -19.06 -18.73 -3.72
C ASP A 130 -17.70 -18.03 -3.84
N GLY A 131 -16.70 -18.46 -3.08
CA GLY A 131 -15.37 -17.83 -3.08
C GLY A 131 -15.40 -16.39 -2.55
N LEU A 132 -16.24 -16.09 -1.57
CA LEU A 132 -16.32 -14.79 -0.91
C LEU A 132 -15.13 -14.56 0.04
N PRO A 133 -14.81 -13.30 0.38
CA PRO A 133 -13.81 -13.02 1.40
C PRO A 133 -14.22 -13.55 2.77
N MET A 134 -13.23 -13.75 3.65
CA MET A 134 -13.47 -14.23 5.01
C MET A 134 -14.36 -13.29 5.84
N PHE A 135 -14.27 -11.98 5.60
CA PHE A 135 -15.00 -10.94 6.31
C PHE A 135 -15.62 -9.96 5.32
N THR A 136 -16.81 -9.47 5.64
CA THR A 136 -17.34 -8.20 5.14
C THR A 136 -16.61 -7.02 5.79
N ALA A 137 -16.75 -5.82 5.23
CA ALA A 137 -16.12 -4.63 5.79
C ALA A 137 -16.62 -4.29 7.21
N ASP A 138 -17.91 -4.50 7.48
CA ASP A 138 -18.49 -4.31 8.82
C ASP A 138 -17.98 -5.34 9.84
N GLU A 139 -17.86 -6.61 9.44
CA GLU A 139 -17.27 -7.65 10.30
C GLU A 139 -15.79 -7.38 10.57
N ALA A 140 -15.03 -6.89 9.58
CA ALA A 140 -13.63 -6.51 9.76
C ALA A 140 -13.48 -5.33 10.74
N LEU A 141 -14.37 -4.33 10.66
CA LEU A 141 -14.43 -3.24 11.64
C LEU A 141 -14.70 -3.75 13.06
N LYS A 142 -15.73 -4.59 13.23
CA LYS A 142 -16.05 -5.23 14.52
C LYS A 142 -14.88 -6.08 15.02
N PHE A 143 -14.19 -6.80 14.14
CA PHE A 143 -13.02 -7.60 14.49
C PHE A 143 -11.90 -6.73 15.08
N LEU A 144 -11.59 -5.59 14.45
CA LEU A 144 -10.57 -4.66 14.96
C LEU A 144 -10.96 -4.07 16.30
N ILE A 145 -12.20 -3.61 16.47
CA ILE A 145 -12.69 -3.04 17.73
C ILE A 145 -12.55 -4.08 18.86
N ASN A 146 -13.06 -5.29 18.65
CA ASN A 146 -13.05 -6.36 19.65
C ASN A 146 -11.64 -6.87 19.99
N ASN A 147 -10.69 -6.74 19.07
CA ASN A 147 -9.33 -7.24 19.22
C ASN A 147 -8.26 -6.15 19.28
N ARG A 148 -8.64 -4.88 19.37
CA ARG A 148 -7.72 -3.73 19.40
C ARG A 148 -6.60 -3.92 20.41
N ASN A 149 -6.95 -4.36 21.62
CA ASN A 149 -6.00 -4.62 22.70
C ASN A 149 -5.07 -5.83 22.46
N LYS A 150 -5.40 -6.72 21.53
CA LYS A 150 -4.55 -7.87 21.17
C LYS A 150 -3.66 -7.54 19.98
N ILE A 151 -4.11 -6.66 19.09
CA ILE A 151 -3.43 -6.24 17.86
C ILE A 151 -2.48 -5.05 18.12
N SER A 152 -2.94 -4.01 18.83
CA SER A 152 -2.21 -2.74 19.03
C SER A 152 -1.40 -2.67 20.35
N ARG A 153 -1.62 -3.58 21.32
CA ARG A 153 -0.88 -3.49 22.60
C ARG A 153 0.60 -3.80 22.45
N ARG A 154 1.38 -2.73 22.48
CA ARG A 154 2.78 -2.70 22.89
C ARG A 154 2.90 -3.22 24.32
N SER A 155 3.50 -4.40 24.48
CA SER A 155 3.67 -4.97 25.82
C SER A 155 4.77 -4.21 26.55
N GLY A 156 4.45 -3.70 27.75
CA GLY A 156 5.45 -3.13 28.64
C GLY A 156 6.63 -4.09 28.86
N ILE A 157 7.80 -3.49 29.10
CA ILE A 157 9.13 -4.12 29.21
C ILE A 157 9.12 -5.41 30.06
N LEU A 158 8.31 -5.45 31.13
CA LEU A 158 8.27 -6.54 32.11
C LEU A 158 7.57 -7.83 31.65
N ARG A 159 6.85 -7.86 30.52
CA ARG A 159 6.15 -9.08 30.07
C ARG A 159 6.95 -9.95 29.10
N ARG A 160 8.21 -9.57 28.82
CA ARG A 160 9.03 -10.07 27.70
C ARG A 160 9.82 -11.36 27.95
N VAL A 161 9.81 -11.92 29.16
CA VAL A 161 10.75 -13.00 29.54
C VAL A 161 10.13 -14.41 29.57
N LEU A 162 8.79 -14.57 29.50
CA LEU A 162 8.17 -15.89 29.36
C LEU A 162 7.66 -16.10 27.93
N GLN A 163 8.37 -16.90 27.14
CA GLN A 163 7.91 -17.38 25.85
C GLN A 163 6.60 -18.15 26.00
N SER A 164 5.51 -17.50 25.59
CA SER A 164 4.24 -18.11 25.21
C SER A 164 3.81 -17.42 23.92
N GLU A 165 3.21 -18.19 23.01
CA GLU A 165 2.57 -17.67 21.80
C GLU A 165 1.79 -16.38 22.12
N THR A 166 2.15 -15.28 21.44
CA THR A 166 1.56 -13.96 21.73
C THR A 166 0.05 -14.00 21.55
N LYS A 167 -0.69 -13.16 22.28
CA LYS A 167 -2.16 -13.09 22.16
C LYS A 167 -2.61 -12.79 20.72
N SER A 168 -1.82 -12.02 19.96
CA SER A 168 -2.02 -11.76 18.54
C SER A 168 -1.79 -13.00 17.68
N SER A 169 -0.74 -13.78 17.93
CA SER A 169 -0.48 -15.02 17.19
C SER A 169 -1.61 -16.03 17.36
N LYS A 170 -2.10 -16.24 18.59
CA LYS A 170 -3.28 -17.10 18.85
C LYS A 170 -4.53 -16.61 18.13
N LEU A 171 -4.76 -15.29 18.13
CA LEU A 171 -5.88 -14.66 17.43
C LEU A 171 -5.79 -14.92 15.93
N PHE A 172 -4.65 -14.60 15.31
CA PHE A 172 -4.48 -14.77 13.86
C PHE A 172 -4.49 -16.24 13.44
N ARG A 173 -3.97 -17.16 14.26
CA ARG A 173 -4.10 -18.59 14.00
C ARG A 173 -5.57 -19.04 14.02
N LYS A 174 -6.37 -18.55 14.97
CA LYS A 174 -7.81 -18.85 15.02
C LYS A 174 -8.54 -18.26 13.81
N THR A 175 -8.17 -17.04 13.39
CA THR A 175 -8.82 -16.34 12.27
C THR A 175 -8.46 -16.99 10.93
N PHE A 176 -7.18 -17.07 10.58
CA PHE A 176 -6.72 -17.45 9.24
C PHE A 176 -6.45 -18.95 9.09
N GLY A 177 -6.33 -19.70 10.19
CA GLY A 177 -5.96 -21.12 10.15
C GLY A 177 -4.69 -21.34 9.32
N GLU A 178 -4.75 -22.29 8.39
CA GLU A 178 -3.66 -22.61 7.44
C GLU A 178 -3.70 -21.82 6.12
N SER A 179 -4.55 -20.81 5.96
CA SER A 179 -4.59 -20.05 4.70
C SER A 179 -3.26 -19.34 4.42
N THR A 180 -2.84 -19.30 3.16
CA THR A 180 -1.58 -18.68 2.70
C THR A 180 -1.82 -17.49 1.77
N LEU A 181 -0.76 -16.84 1.31
CA LEU A 181 -0.86 -15.73 0.36
C LEU A 181 -1.57 -16.17 -0.94
N LYS A 182 -1.34 -17.41 -1.38
CA LYS A 182 -1.99 -17.97 -2.59
C LYS A 182 -3.51 -18.07 -2.47
N ASP A 183 -4.03 -18.22 -1.26
CA ASP A 183 -5.47 -18.34 -1.00
C ASP A 183 -6.22 -17.00 -1.12
N THR A 184 -5.51 -15.89 -1.28
CA THR A 184 -6.13 -14.57 -1.47
C THR A 184 -6.80 -14.42 -2.84
N LEU A 185 -7.91 -13.69 -2.85
CA LEU A 185 -8.82 -13.47 -3.99
C LEU A 185 -8.19 -12.62 -5.10
N LYS A 186 -7.34 -11.68 -4.71
CA LYS A 186 -6.69 -10.68 -5.56
C LYS A 186 -5.24 -10.53 -5.12
N PRO A 187 -4.36 -9.95 -5.94
CA PRO A 187 -3.04 -9.48 -5.54
C PRO A 187 -3.10 -8.69 -4.23
N VAL A 188 -2.37 -9.20 -3.24
CA VAL A 188 -2.20 -8.60 -1.91
C VAL A 188 -0.72 -8.29 -1.72
N LEU A 189 -0.44 -7.09 -1.21
CA LEU A 189 0.89 -6.62 -0.85
C LEU A 189 0.90 -6.18 0.62
N ILE A 190 1.67 -6.88 1.45
CA ILE A 190 1.76 -6.56 2.88
C ILE A 190 3.24 -6.37 3.22
N PRO A 191 3.71 -5.15 3.54
CA PRO A 191 5.10 -4.91 3.88
C PRO A 191 5.42 -5.28 5.34
N CYS A 192 6.68 -5.60 5.57
CA CYS A 192 7.38 -5.61 6.86
C CYS A 192 8.83 -5.16 6.65
N TYR A 193 9.57 -4.93 7.73
CA TYR A 193 11.01 -4.73 7.70
C TYR A 193 11.71 -6.05 8.10
N ASP A 194 12.59 -6.57 7.25
CA ASP A 194 13.37 -7.76 7.60
C ASP A 194 14.74 -7.37 8.17
N LEU A 195 14.99 -7.77 9.42
CA LEU A 195 16.25 -7.48 10.12
C LEU A 195 17.43 -8.28 9.60
N VAL A 196 17.19 -9.44 8.95
CA VAL A 196 18.28 -10.24 8.39
C VAL A 196 18.88 -9.54 7.19
N THR A 197 18.03 -9.16 6.23
CA THR A 197 18.46 -8.45 5.01
C THR A 197 18.66 -6.95 5.23
N ARG A 198 18.15 -6.39 6.33
CA ARG A 198 18.12 -4.95 6.63
C ARG A 198 17.44 -4.14 5.52
N ALA A 199 16.34 -4.68 5.00
CA ALA A 199 15.59 -4.08 3.92
C ALA A 199 14.07 -4.25 4.13
N PRO A 200 13.25 -3.40 3.52
CA PRO A 200 11.83 -3.67 3.38
C PRO A 200 11.61 -5.01 2.66
N PHE A 201 10.72 -5.82 3.20
CA PHE A 201 10.24 -7.06 2.61
C PHE A 201 8.74 -6.94 2.37
N VAL A 202 8.26 -7.34 1.19
CA VAL A 202 6.84 -7.26 0.84
C VAL A 202 6.32 -8.67 0.60
N PHE A 203 5.40 -9.11 1.44
CA PHE A 203 4.63 -10.32 1.18
C PHE A 203 3.70 -10.05 0.00
N SER A 204 3.93 -10.76 -1.10
CA SER A 204 3.25 -10.56 -2.37
C SER A 204 2.62 -11.87 -2.83
N ARG A 205 1.32 -11.84 -3.14
CA ARG A 205 0.65 -12.98 -3.76
C ARG A 205 1.30 -13.38 -5.09
N ALA A 206 1.76 -12.40 -5.87
CA ALA A 206 2.38 -12.68 -7.16
C ALA A 206 3.66 -13.51 -6.98
N ASP A 207 4.51 -13.15 -6.01
CA ASP A 207 5.76 -13.87 -5.72
C ASP A 207 5.46 -15.26 -5.15
N ALA A 208 4.46 -15.36 -4.27
CA ALA A 208 4.00 -16.63 -3.72
C ALA A 208 3.52 -17.59 -4.82
N LEU A 209 2.84 -17.09 -5.87
CA LEU A 209 2.40 -17.90 -7.01
C LEU A 209 3.54 -18.33 -7.93
N GLU A 210 4.64 -17.59 -7.97
CA GLU A 210 5.82 -17.97 -8.76
C GLU A 210 6.70 -18.99 -8.04
N THR A 211 6.86 -18.87 -6.72
CA THR A 211 7.75 -19.75 -5.94
C THR A 211 7.26 -19.91 -4.51
N ASP A 212 7.19 -21.17 -4.05
CA ASP A 212 6.75 -21.53 -2.68
C ASP A 212 7.60 -20.91 -1.57
N GLY A 213 8.85 -20.56 -1.89
CA GLY A 213 9.77 -19.81 -1.01
C GLY A 213 9.30 -18.39 -0.69
N TYR A 214 8.27 -17.87 -1.37
CA TYR A 214 7.64 -16.59 -1.04
C TYR A 214 6.18 -16.76 -0.60
N ASP A 215 5.69 -18.00 -0.46
CA ASP A 215 4.38 -18.26 0.13
C ASP A 215 4.52 -18.38 1.65
N TYR A 216 3.69 -17.63 2.37
CA TYR A 216 3.67 -17.58 3.82
C TYR A 216 2.23 -17.72 4.31
N ARG A 217 2.06 -18.27 5.52
CA ARG A 217 0.72 -18.33 6.13
C ARG A 217 0.22 -16.93 6.44
N MET A 218 -1.04 -16.64 6.14
CA MET A 218 -1.64 -15.34 6.39
C MET A 218 -1.60 -14.94 7.87
N ARG A 219 -1.68 -15.91 8.78
CA ARG A 219 -1.52 -15.66 10.23
C ARG A 219 -0.15 -15.11 10.60
N ASP A 220 0.88 -15.58 9.90
CA ASP A 220 2.28 -15.23 10.15
C ASP A 220 2.52 -13.85 9.51
N VAL A 221 2.10 -13.65 8.26
CA VAL A 221 2.11 -12.34 7.57
C VAL A 221 1.45 -11.23 8.41
N CYS A 222 0.25 -11.48 8.95
CA CYS A 222 -0.46 -10.52 9.82
C CYS A 222 0.32 -10.23 11.11
N ALA A 223 0.95 -11.26 11.69
CA ALA A 223 1.78 -11.10 12.88
C ALA A 223 3.04 -10.26 12.59
N ALA A 224 3.73 -10.52 11.47
CA ALA A 224 4.92 -9.78 11.05
C ALA A 224 4.62 -8.30 10.79
N THR A 225 3.61 -8.02 9.97
CA THR A 225 3.29 -6.64 9.61
C THR A 225 2.78 -5.85 10.83
N SER A 226 2.16 -6.49 11.81
CA SER A 226 1.67 -5.85 13.05
C SER A 226 2.60 -6.04 14.26
N ALA A 227 3.84 -6.50 14.05
CA ALA A 227 4.74 -6.81 15.15
C ALA A 227 5.09 -5.55 15.95
N ASP A 228 5.24 -5.68 17.27
CA ASP A 228 5.79 -4.61 18.09
C ASP A 228 7.23 -4.36 17.66
N GLN A 229 7.58 -3.08 17.47
CA GLN A 229 8.92 -2.60 17.07
C GLN A 229 10.05 -3.14 17.96
N THR A 230 9.72 -3.62 19.16
CA THR A 230 10.67 -4.12 20.15
C THR A 230 10.85 -5.65 20.16
N VAL A 231 10.02 -6.40 19.43
CA VAL A 231 10.09 -7.87 19.41
C VAL A 231 9.91 -8.38 17.97
N PRO A 232 11.01 -8.65 17.24
CA PRO A 232 10.92 -9.20 15.90
C PRO A 232 10.32 -10.60 15.91
N ILE A 233 9.63 -10.95 14.84
CA ILE A 233 9.03 -12.27 14.67
C ILE A 233 9.85 -13.03 13.63
N GLU A 234 10.39 -14.16 14.06
CA GLU A 234 10.97 -15.13 13.14
C GLU A 234 9.84 -15.87 12.41
N MET A 235 9.97 -16.00 11.09
CA MET A 235 9.09 -16.87 10.31
C MET A 235 9.79 -17.48 9.10
N LYS A 236 9.15 -18.50 8.55
CA LYS A 236 9.61 -19.24 7.38
C LYS A 236 8.49 -19.33 6.35
N SER A 237 8.88 -19.37 5.08
CA SER A 237 8.00 -19.73 3.98
C SER A 237 7.41 -21.13 4.17
N ILE A 238 6.36 -21.46 3.42
CA ILE A 238 5.70 -22.78 3.47
C ILE A 238 6.69 -23.92 3.17
N ASP A 239 7.59 -23.73 2.21
CA ASP A 239 8.63 -24.71 1.87
C ASP A 239 9.84 -24.70 2.85
N GLY A 240 9.84 -23.77 3.81
CA GLY A 240 10.89 -23.61 4.81
C GLY A 240 12.21 -23.01 4.32
N LYS A 241 12.33 -22.65 3.02
CA LYS A 241 13.59 -22.21 2.42
C LYS A 241 13.91 -20.75 2.70
N THR A 242 12.90 -19.89 2.77
CA THR A 242 13.08 -18.47 3.04
C THR A 242 12.72 -18.19 4.48
N LYS A 243 13.70 -17.71 5.24
CA LYS A 243 13.54 -17.30 6.63
C LYS A 243 13.77 -15.80 6.75
N ILE A 244 12.89 -15.12 7.46
CA ILE A 244 13.03 -13.68 7.74
C ILE A 244 12.84 -13.39 9.23
N MET A 245 13.39 -12.26 9.67
CA MET A 245 13.18 -11.69 11.00
C MET A 245 12.40 -10.40 10.85
N ALA A 246 11.07 -10.52 10.84
CA ALA A 246 10.18 -9.43 10.48
C ALA A 246 9.88 -8.49 11.67
N VAL A 247 9.82 -7.20 11.37
CA VAL A 247 9.32 -6.14 12.25
C VAL A 247 8.27 -5.33 11.47
N ASP A 248 7.27 -4.83 12.18
CA ASP A 248 6.22 -3.88 11.77
C ASP A 248 6.32 -3.31 10.32
N GLY A 249 5.25 -3.48 9.55
CA GLY A 249 5.11 -2.86 8.23
C GLY A 249 5.12 -1.34 8.28
N GLY A 250 4.66 -0.74 9.39
CA GLY A 250 4.63 0.71 9.58
C GLY A 250 6.02 1.36 9.61
N ILE A 251 7.06 0.62 10.01
CA ILE A 251 8.44 1.10 9.95
C ILE A 251 8.97 1.09 8.52
N ALA A 252 8.64 0.04 7.76
CA ALA A 252 9.13 -0.12 6.39
C ALA A 252 8.40 0.81 5.42
N MET A 253 7.07 0.75 5.41
CA MET A 253 6.20 1.39 4.44
C MET A 253 4.84 1.66 5.10
N ASN A 254 4.73 2.75 5.88
CA ASN A 254 3.47 3.05 6.57
C ASN A 254 2.31 3.35 5.59
N ASN A 255 2.57 4.11 4.53
CA ASN A 255 1.67 4.27 3.39
C ASN A 255 2.17 3.40 2.23
N PRO A 256 1.53 2.25 1.94
CA PRO A 256 2.00 1.32 0.92
C PRO A 256 1.56 1.71 -0.51
N THR A 257 1.00 2.90 -0.74
CA THR A 257 0.43 3.29 -2.05
C THR A 257 1.45 3.27 -3.18
N ALA A 258 2.64 3.84 -2.98
CA ALA A 258 3.68 3.83 -4.02
C ALA A 258 4.10 2.40 -4.41
N THR A 259 4.19 1.50 -3.43
CA THR A 259 4.49 0.08 -3.65
C THR A 259 3.39 -0.60 -4.45
N ALA A 260 2.12 -0.34 -4.13
CA ALA A 260 0.98 -0.90 -4.85
C ALA A 260 0.92 -0.44 -6.31
N VAL A 261 1.08 0.86 -6.54
CA VAL A 261 1.12 1.46 -7.89
C VAL A 261 2.30 0.88 -8.69
N THR A 262 3.48 0.80 -8.07
CA THR A 262 4.67 0.23 -8.72
C THR A 262 4.46 -1.24 -9.08
N HIS A 263 3.88 -2.05 -8.19
CA HIS A 263 3.57 -3.44 -8.47
C HIS A 263 2.62 -3.58 -9.67
N VAL A 264 1.52 -2.84 -9.69
CA VAL A 264 0.53 -2.90 -10.77
C VAL A 264 1.14 -2.46 -12.11
N LEU A 265 1.92 -1.38 -12.12
CA LEU A 265 2.53 -0.88 -13.35
C LEU A 265 3.61 -1.82 -13.92
N ASN A 266 4.30 -2.60 -13.08
CA ASN A 266 5.38 -3.48 -13.51
C ASN A 266 4.95 -4.95 -13.71
N ASN A 267 3.84 -5.39 -13.12
CA ASN A 267 3.31 -6.73 -13.29
C ASN A 267 2.41 -6.83 -14.54
N LYS A 268 3.04 -6.80 -15.73
CA LYS A 268 2.32 -6.90 -17.01
C LYS A 268 1.63 -8.24 -17.25
N HIS A 269 1.98 -9.28 -16.48
CA HIS A 269 1.28 -10.55 -16.56
C HIS A 269 -0.16 -10.45 -16.04
N GLU A 270 -0.37 -9.72 -14.94
CA GLU A 270 -1.71 -9.52 -14.39
C GLU A 270 -2.37 -8.22 -14.85
N PHE A 271 -1.58 -7.22 -15.22
CA PHE A 271 -2.05 -5.88 -15.63
C PHE A 271 -1.48 -5.46 -17.00
N PRO A 272 -1.74 -6.22 -18.08
CA PRO A 272 -1.07 -6.03 -19.37
C PRO A 272 -1.32 -4.67 -20.02
N PHE A 273 -2.47 -4.05 -19.76
CA PHE A 273 -2.89 -2.80 -20.40
C PHE A 273 -2.69 -1.56 -19.53
N CYS A 274 -2.24 -1.70 -18.28
CA CYS A 274 -1.99 -0.57 -17.39
C CYS A 274 -0.62 0.03 -17.72
N ASN A 275 -0.57 1.24 -18.29
CA ASN A 275 0.67 1.84 -18.78
C ASN A 275 1.11 3.08 -17.98
N GLY A 276 0.21 3.65 -17.19
CA GLY A 276 0.52 4.76 -16.31
C GLY A 276 -0.58 5.01 -15.29
N VAL A 277 -0.38 6.02 -14.47
CA VAL A 277 -1.32 6.42 -13.41
C VAL A 277 -2.70 6.86 -13.92
N SER A 278 -2.80 7.29 -15.19
CA SER A 278 -4.09 7.59 -15.85
C SER A 278 -4.99 6.35 -15.96
N ASP A 279 -4.40 5.16 -15.94
CA ASP A 279 -5.08 3.87 -16.06
C ASP A 279 -5.38 3.27 -14.68
N LEU A 280 -5.24 4.05 -13.60
CA LEU A 280 -5.45 3.61 -12.23
C LEU A 280 -6.63 4.35 -11.59
N LEU A 281 -7.35 3.66 -10.70
CA LEU A 281 -8.24 4.23 -9.70
C LEU A 281 -7.74 3.78 -8.33
N VAL A 282 -7.28 4.71 -7.51
CA VAL A 282 -6.57 4.40 -6.27
C VAL A 282 -7.29 5.06 -5.09
N LEU A 283 -7.70 4.23 -4.13
CA LEU A 283 -8.17 4.68 -2.83
C LEU A 283 -7.07 4.42 -1.80
N SER A 284 -6.58 5.47 -1.14
CA SER A 284 -5.60 5.39 -0.08
C SER A 284 -6.24 5.82 1.25
N LEU A 285 -6.23 4.95 2.25
CA LEU A 285 -6.88 5.15 3.53
C LEU A 285 -5.84 5.32 4.64
N GLY A 286 -5.76 6.52 5.20
CA GLY A 286 -4.98 6.84 6.39
C GLY A 286 -5.72 6.51 7.69
N ASN A 287 -4.97 6.49 8.80
CA ASN A 287 -5.48 6.17 10.14
C ASN A 287 -5.45 7.36 11.11
N GLY A 288 -5.51 8.58 10.55
CA GLY A 288 -5.50 9.81 11.30
C GLY A 288 -4.16 10.15 11.91
N GLU A 289 -3.97 11.43 12.17
CA GLU A 289 -2.73 11.98 12.67
C GLU A 289 -2.76 12.20 14.18
N LEU A 290 -1.57 12.22 14.76
CA LEU A 290 -1.42 12.38 16.19
C LEU A 290 -1.64 13.80 16.69
N ASP A 291 -2.02 13.85 17.95
CA ASP A 291 -1.86 15.06 18.75
C ASP A 291 -0.37 15.38 18.92
N PHE A 292 0.02 16.60 18.50
CA PHE A 292 1.34 17.22 18.64
C PHE A 292 1.91 17.13 20.06
N ASN A 293 1.08 16.96 21.10
CA ASN A 293 1.56 16.82 22.48
C ASN A 293 2.24 15.46 22.78
N ALA A 294 2.15 14.48 21.89
CA ALA A 294 2.71 13.13 22.07
C ALA A 294 4.21 13.00 21.71
N VAL A 295 4.89 14.11 21.38
CA VAL A 295 6.31 14.18 20.95
C VAL A 295 7.32 13.78 22.06
N LYS A 296 6.87 13.61 23.30
CA LYS A 296 7.77 13.44 24.47
C LYS A 296 8.44 12.06 24.63
N SER A 297 8.41 11.17 23.63
CA SER A 297 9.02 9.83 23.73
C SER A 297 9.67 9.37 22.43
N ALA A 298 10.64 8.44 22.52
CA ALA A 298 11.26 7.82 21.35
C ALA A 298 10.22 7.18 20.40
N SER A 299 9.20 6.52 20.95
CA SER A 299 8.09 5.97 20.16
C SER A 299 7.20 7.03 19.51
N GLY A 300 7.16 8.24 20.08
CA GLY A 300 6.51 9.40 19.48
C GLY A 300 7.28 9.87 18.24
N PHE A 301 8.61 9.96 18.32
CA PHE A 301 9.46 10.32 17.18
C PHE A 301 9.38 9.31 16.02
N VAL A 302 9.41 8.00 16.32
CA VAL A 302 9.25 6.96 15.27
C VAL A 302 7.93 7.13 14.54
N ARG A 303 6.86 7.49 15.28
CA ARG A 303 5.54 7.71 14.70
C ARG A 303 5.49 8.95 13.82
N ILE A 304 6.11 10.05 14.25
CA ILE A 304 6.26 11.27 13.43
C ILE A 304 7.05 10.98 12.16
N ALA A 305 8.14 10.21 12.25
CA ALA A 305 8.91 9.80 11.08
C ALA A 305 8.06 8.95 10.12
N GLY A 306 7.26 8.01 10.65
CA GLY A 306 6.32 7.22 9.87
C GLY A 306 5.21 8.06 9.20
N GLU A 307 4.64 9.04 9.90
CA GLU A 307 3.66 9.98 9.35
C GLU A 307 4.28 10.87 8.27
N GLY A 308 5.47 11.41 8.51
CA GLY A 308 6.21 12.19 7.51
C GLY A 308 6.53 11.37 6.26
N ALA A 309 6.91 10.09 6.42
CA ALA A 309 7.09 9.18 5.30
C ALA A 309 5.77 8.92 4.54
N SER A 310 4.66 8.73 5.25
CA SER A 310 3.33 8.59 4.65
C SER A 310 2.92 9.82 3.84
N ASP A 311 3.18 11.03 4.36
CA ASP A 311 2.88 12.29 3.70
C ASP A 311 3.73 12.49 2.44
N MET A 312 5.02 12.12 2.48
CA MET A 312 5.87 12.16 1.29
C MET A 312 5.37 11.22 0.19
N VAL A 313 4.91 10.02 0.55
CA VAL A 313 4.29 9.09 -0.40
C VAL A 313 3.00 9.68 -0.98
N ASP A 314 2.12 10.22 -0.13
CA ASP A 314 0.87 10.85 -0.58
C ASP A 314 1.13 12.00 -1.55
N GLN A 315 2.09 12.89 -1.24
CA GLN A 315 2.48 14.01 -2.10
C GLN A 315 3.05 13.53 -3.44
N ALA A 316 3.98 12.58 -3.41
CA ALA A 316 4.62 12.06 -4.62
C ALA A 316 3.60 11.36 -5.53
N VAL A 317 2.70 10.55 -4.96
CA VAL A 317 1.64 9.88 -5.73
C VAL A 317 0.63 10.90 -6.27
N SER A 318 0.13 11.81 -5.44
CA SER A 318 -0.79 12.88 -5.85
C SER A 318 -0.24 13.67 -7.04
N MET A 319 1.06 13.99 -7.02
CA MET A 319 1.73 14.67 -8.13
C MET A 319 1.88 13.82 -9.38
N ALA A 320 2.22 12.54 -9.23
CA ALA A 320 2.30 11.64 -10.37
C ALA A 320 0.97 11.58 -11.13
N PHE A 321 -0.15 11.59 -10.40
CA PHE A 321 -1.50 11.63 -10.99
C PHE A 321 -1.84 12.98 -11.66
N GLY A 322 -1.15 14.08 -11.36
CA GLY A 322 -1.28 15.36 -12.05
C GLY A 322 -2.73 15.84 -12.19
N GLU A 323 -3.18 16.08 -13.42
CA GLU A 323 -4.56 16.48 -13.72
C GLU A 323 -5.59 15.38 -13.41
N CYS A 324 -5.19 14.11 -13.45
CA CYS A 324 -6.06 12.98 -13.11
C CYS A 324 -6.29 12.83 -11.59
N ARG A 325 -5.63 13.63 -10.75
CA ARG A 325 -5.67 13.48 -9.29
C ARG A 325 -7.07 13.53 -8.70
N VAL A 326 -7.95 14.35 -9.25
CA VAL A 326 -9.25 14.66 -8.64
C VAL A 326 -10.18 13.44 -8.63
N ASP A 327 -10.11 12.64 -9.70
CA ASP A 327 -11.01 11.50 -9.90
C ASP A 327 -10.32 10.14 -9.67
N ASN A 328 -9.00 10.06 -9.90
CA ASN A 328 -8.29 8.78 -9.94
C ASN A 328 -7.48 8.46 -8.69
N TYR A 329 -7.16 9.43 -7.84
CA TYR A 329 -6.43 9.21 -6.59
C TYR A 329 -7.14 9.90 -5.42
N VAL A 330 -7.79 9.10 -4.58
CA VAL A 330 -8.49 9.61 -3.39
C VAL A 330 -7.75 9.18 -2.14
N ARG A 331 -7.24 10.16 -1.40
CA ARG A 331 -6.67 9.98 -0.07
C ARG A 331 -7.70 10.36 0.99
N ILE A 332 -8.05 9.42 1.87
CA ILE A 332 -8.87 9.69 3.07
C ILE A 332 -7.93 9.77 4.27
N GLN A 333 -7.93 10.90 4.96
CA GLN A 333 -7.11 11.13 6.15
C GLN A 333 -7.85 12.10 7.07
N SER A 334 -7.75 11.89 8.38
CA SER A 334 -8.33 12.82 9.37
C SER A 334 -7.30 13.84 9.85
N ASN A 335 -7.78 15.05 10.16
CA ASN A 335 -6.93 16.13 10.64
C ASN A 335 -6.84 16.09 12.18
N GLY A 336 -5.63 15.92 12.72
CA GLY A 336 -5.39 15.91 14.16
C GLY A 336 -5.75 17.23 14.87
N VAL A 337 -5.87 18.35 14.14
CA VAL A 337 -6.14 19.68 14.71
C VAL A 337 -7.57 19.81 15.28
N MET A 338 -8.55 19.05 14.77
CA MET A 338 -9.95 19.11 15.23
C MET A 338 -10.26 18.18 16.41
N ALA A 339 -9.38 17.21 16.70
CA ALA A 339 -9.49 16.36 17.90
C ALA A 339 -9.36 17.14 19.23
N LYS A 340 -9.06 18.44 19.17
CA LYS A 340 -9.12 19.38 20.30
C LYS A 340 -10.54 19.59 20.87
N ALA A 341 -11.59 19.24 20.14
CA ALA A 341 -12.97 19.42 20.60
C ALA A 341 -13.40 18.37 21.64
N THR A 342 -12.79 17.18 21.66
CA THR A 342 -13.03 16.14 22.66
C THR A 342 -12.07 16.30 23.85
N LYS A 343 -12.25 17.38 24.61
CA LYS A 343 -11.61 17.54 25.93
C LYS A 343 -11.95 16.32 26.81
N GLY A 344 -10.93 15.55 27.19
CA GLY A 344 -10.91 14.79 28.45
C GLY A 344 -11.06 13.27 28.39
N ASN A 345 -11.53 12.66 27.30
CA ASN A 345 -11.66 11.21 27.22
C ASN A 345 -10.90 10.64 26.02
N THR A 346 -9.77 9.98 26.28
CA THR A 346 -9.32 8.87 25.42
C THR A 346 -10.55 8.02 25.11
N ALA A 347 -10.90 7.83 23.84
CA ALA A 347 -11.97 6.93 23.42
C ALA A 347 -11.71 5.54 24.01
N LYS A 348 -12.47 5.18 25.06
CA LYS A 348 -12.26 3.97 25.87
C LYS A 348 -13.24 2.88 25.48
N THR A 349 -14.42 3.24 24.96
CA THR A 349 -15.46 2.30 24.56
C THR A 349 -15.53 2.13 23.04
N GLU A 350 -16.15 1.04 22.60
CA GLU A 350 -16.46 0.80 21.18
C GLU A 350 -17.31 1.93 20.58
N SER A 351 -18.34 2.37 21.31
CA SER A 351 -19.22 3.47 20.90
C SER A 351 -18.45 4.77 20.68
N ASP A 352 -17.48 5.09 21.56
CA ASP A 352 -16.66 6.29 21.42
C ASP A 352 -15.80 6.24 20.15
N LEU A 353 -15.19 5.08 19.86
CA LEU A 353 -14.33 4.92 18.69
C LEU A 353 -15.11 5.04 17.40
N LEU A 354 -16.31 4.45 17.35
CA LEU A 354 -17.20 4.58 16.21
C LEU A 354 -17.64 6.04 16.02
N ALA A 355 -18.05 6.73 17.08
CA ALA A 355 -18.45 8.14 17.02
C ALA A 355 -17.31 9.04 16.54
N VAL A 356 -16.10 8.87 17.07
CA VAL A 356 -14.92 9.63 16.65
C VAL A 356 -14.57 9.34 15.19
N SER A 357 -14.66 8.08 14.75
CA SER A 357 -14.40 7.75 13.34
C SER A 357 -15.46 8.32 12.39
N GLU A 358 -16.71 8.42 12.83
CA GLU A 358 -17.79 9.06 12.06
C GLU A 358 -17.56 10.57 11.95
N GLU A 359 -17.18 11.22 13.04
CA GLU A 359 -16.81 12.64 13.05
C GLU A 359 -15.63 12.90 12.09
N MET A 360 -14.59 12.06 12.12
CA MET A 360 -13.44 12.15 11.22
C MET A 360 -13.82 11.99 9.74
N LEU A 361 -14.83 11.17 9.43
CA LEU A 361 -15.36 11.06 8.08
C LEU A 361 -16.19 12.29 7.68
N GLY A 362 -16.86 12.94 8.62
CA GLY A 362 -17.56 14.21 8.41
C GLY A 362 -16.64 15.43 8.26
N GLN A 363 -15.35 15.31 8.59
CA GLN A 363 -14.39 16.39 8.42
C GLN A 363 -14.10 16.67 6.94
N LYS A 364 -13.82 17.93 6.62
CA LYS A 364 -13.26 18.31 5.33
C LYS A 364 -11.97 17.54 5.07
N ASN A 365 -11.87 16.96 3.88
CA ASN A 365 -10.70 16.19 3.51
C ASN A 365 -9.45 17.07 3.45
N VAL A 366 -8.30 16.48 3.76
CA VAL A 366 -7.00 17.14 3.66
C VAL A 366 -6.23 16.53 2.51
N GLU A 367 -5.82 17.39 1.57
CA GLU A 367 -5.00 17.03 0.43
C GLU A 367 -3.56 17.49 0.68
N SER A 368 -2.60 16.58 0.49
CA SER A 368 -1.20 16.95 0.51
C SER A 368 -0.78 17.50 -0.84
N VAL A 369 -0.12 18.65 -0.81
CA VAL A 369 0.41 19.33 -1.99
C VAL A 369 1.91 19.50 -1.80
N LEU A 370 2.71 18.85 -2.65
CA LEU A 370 4.17 18.91 -2.54
C LEU A 370 4.63 20.38 -2.51
N PHE A 371 5.54 20.68 -1.59
CA PHE A 371 6.09 22.02 -1.33
C PHE A 371 5.09 23.11 -0.89
N LYS A 372 3.78 22.81 -0.84
CA LYS A 372 2.73 23.73 -0.36
C LYS A 372 2.06 23.25 0.93
N GLY A 373 2.54 22.13 1.48
CA GLY A 373 2.00 21.54 2.69
C GLY A 373 0.62 20.93 2.46
N ARG A 374 -0.31 21.15 3.38
CA ARG A 374 -1.63 20.54 3.35
C ARG A 374 -2.71 21.58 3.03
N LYS A 375 -3.63 21.22 2.15
CA LYS A 375 -4.79 22.03 1.76
C LYS A 375 -6.07 21.35 2.23
N ILE A 376 -6.98 22.12 2.80
CA ILE A 376 -8.31 21.64 3.14
C ILE A 376 -9.17 21.68 1.86
N ALA A 377 -9.70 20.52 1.47
CA ALA A 377 -10.62 20.38 0.34
C ALA A 377 -12.03 20.89 0.72
N GLU A 378 -12.86 21.14 -0.29
CA GLU A 378 -14.24 21.56 -0.08
C GLU A 378 -15.11 20.40 0.44
N ASN A 379 -14.92 19.22 -0.15
CA ASN A 379 -15.62 18.00 0.19
C ASN A 379 -15.13 17.38 1.51
N THR A 380 -16.05 16.72 2.21
CA THR A 380 -15.70 15.89 3.37
C THR A 380 -15.02 14.59 2.94
N ASN A 381 -14.39 13.91 3.91
CA ASN A 381 -13.87 12.56 3.70
C ASN A 381 -14.98 11.60 3.24
N LEU A 382 -16.18 11.70 3.82
CA LEU A 382 -17.33 10.89 3.45
C LEU A 382 -17.81 11.19 2.03
N ASP A 383 -17.89 12.47 1.65
CA ASP A 383 -18.28 12.87 0.28
C ASP A 383 -17.31 12.27 -0.75
N LYS A 384 -16.00 12.40 -0.51
CA LYS A 384 -14.99 11.83 -1.41
C LYS A 384 -15.10 10.31 -1.52
N LEU A 385 -15.40 9.64 -0.41
CA LEU A 385 -15.61 8.20 -0.40
C LEU A 385 -16.86 7.79 -1.20
N GLU A 386 -17.96 8.54 -1.08
CA GLU A 386 -19.18 8.29 -1.87
C GLU A 386 -18.98 8.55 -3.36
N LEU A 387 -18.25 9.62 -3.71
CA LEU A 387 -17.86 9.94 -5.09
C LEU A 387 -16.99 8.82 -5.68
N PHE A 388 -15.97 8.37 -4.94
CA PHE A 388 -15.11 7.26 -5.35
C PHE A 388 -15.89 5.95 -5.53
N GLY A 389 -16.86 5.67 -4.63
CA GLY A 389 -17.79 4.55 -4.80
C GLY A 389 -18.59 4.64 -6.11
N GLY A 390 -18.94 5.85 -6.55
CA GLY A 390 -19.51 6.10 -7.88
C GLY A 390 -18.56 5.74 -9.02
N GLU A 391 -17.30 6.14 -8.95
CA GLU A 391 -16.28 5.81 -9.96
C GLU A 391 -16.01 4.30 -10.05
N LEU A 392 -15.99 3.59 -8.91
CA LEU A 392 -15.87 2.13 -8.90
C LEU A 392 -17.05 1.44 -9.62
N ILE A 393 -18.26 1.97 -9.47
CA ILE A 393 -19.47 1.44 -10.14
C ILE A 393 -19.41 1.75 -11.63
N LYS A 394 -19.05 2.98 -12.02
CA LYS A 394 -18.87 3.34 -13.44
C LYS A 394 -17.85 2.43 -14.11
N GLU A 395 -16.70 2.18 -13.47
CA GLU A 395 -15.68 1.28 -13.98
C GLU A 395 -16.18 -0.18 -14.05
N GLN A 396 -16.93 -0.64 -13.03
CA GLN A 396 -17.53 -1.98 -13.05
C GLN A 396 -18.52 -2.16 -14.21
N GLU A 397 -19.40 -1.17 -14.47
CA GLU A 397 -20.34 -1.21 -15.58
C GLU A 397 -19.63 -1.15 -16.93
N ARG A 398 -18.61 -0.28 -17.07
CA ARG A 398 -17.77 -0.18 -18.27
C ARG A 398 -17.11 -1.52 -18.61
N ARG A 399 -16.68 -2.28 -17.60
CA ARG A 399 -16.06 -3.60 -17.80
C ARG A 399 -17.04 -4.66 -18.32
N LYS A 400 -18.35 -4.55 -18.06
CA LYS A 400 -19.34 -5.52 -18.57
C LYS A 400 -19.45 -5.51 -20.09
N THR A 401 -19.14 -4.37 -20.72
CA THR A 401 -19.18 -4.20 -22.18
C THR A 401 -17.78 -4.21 -22.82
N SER A 402 -16.72 -4.35 -22.01
CA SER A 402 -15.34 -4.41 -22.49
C SER A 402 -15.02 -5.78 -23.08
N ILE A 403 -14.47 -5.78 -24.30
CA ILE A 403 -14.03 -6.99 -24.99
C ILE A 403 -12.67 -7.48 -24.44
N LEU A 404 -11.88 -6.57 -23.87
CA LEU A 404 -10.58 -6.88 -23.28
C LEU A 404 -10.67 -6.98 -21.75
N PRO A 405 -10.07 -8.01 -21.13
CA PRO A 405 -9.96 -8.08 -19.68
C PRO A 405 -8.98 -7.02 -19.17
N THR A 406 -9.45 -6.12 -18.30
CA THR A 406 -8.60 -5.10 -17.66
C THR A 406 -7.50 -5.73 -16.81
N VAL A 407 -7.80 -6.89 -16.20
CA VAL A 407 -6.94 -7.59 -15.25
C VAL A 407 -7.01 -9.09 -15.51
N VAL A 408 -5.86 -9.75 -15.54
CA VAL A 408 -5.71 -11.19 -15.77
C VAL A 408 -5.13 -11.84 -14.51
N LEU A 409 -5.99 -12.19 -13.56
CA LEU A 409 -5.54 -12.73 -12.28
C LEU A 409 -4.95 -14.12 -12.44
N LYS A 410 -3.72 -14.34 -11.94
CA LYS A 410 -3.17 -15.69 -11.84
C LYS A 410 -3.92 -16.46 -10.77
N ASN A 411 -4.28 -17.70 -11.04
CA ASN A 411 -4.83 -18.63 -10.05
C ASN A 411 -3.75 -19.62 -9.62
N ALA A 412 -3.79 -20.06 -8.36
CA ALA A 412 -2.93 -21.14 -7.91
C ALA A 412 -3.27 -22.41 -8.72
N SER A 413 -2.29 -22.98 -9.43
CA SER A 413 -2.49 -24.26 -10.11
C SER A 413 -2.54 -25.37 -9.06
N PRO A 414 -3.49 -26.30 -9.12
CA PRO A 414 -3.56 -27.43 -8.19
C PRO A 414 -2.43 -28.47 -8.40
N SER A 415 -1.60 -28.33 -9.44
CA SER A 415 -0.45 -29.21 -9.64
C SER A 415 0.83 -28.55 -9.11
N PRO A 416 1.65 -29.27 -8.32
CA PRO A 416 3.03 -28.85 -8.12
C PRO A 416 3.71 -28.89 -9.50
N ARG A 417 4.37 -27.80 -9.90
CA ARG A 417 5.35 -27.88 -10.99
C ARG A 417 6.37 -28.92 -10.55
N THR A 418 6.32 -30.11 -11.14
CA THR A 418 7.38 -31.10 -11.01
C THR A 418 8.64 -30.45 -11.57
N SER A 419 9.56 -30.10 -10.68
CA SER A 419 10.90 -29.65 -11.01
C SER A 419 11.53 -30.61 -12.00
N SER A 420 11.51 -30.26 -13.28
CA SER A 420 12.27 -30.95 -14.32
C SER A 420 13.58 -30.22 -14.46
N ALA A 421 14.49 -30.46 -13.53
CA ALA A 421 15.91 -30.15 -13.67
C ALA A 421 16.74 -31.05 -12.75
N THR A 422 16.61 -32.37 -12.92
CA THR A 422 17.65 -33.31 -12.53
C THR A 422 18.39 -33.71 -13.80
N THR A 423 19.46 -33.02 -14.14
CA THR A 423 20.54 -33.60 -14.94
C THR A 423 21.72 -33.82 -14.02
N LEU A 424 21.96 -35.10 -13.71
CA LEU A 424 23.18 -35.61 -13.13
C LEU A 424 24.41 -35.02 -13.82
N SER A 425 25.38 -34.58 -13.03
CA SER A 425 26.79 -34.81 -13.35
C SER A 425 27.51 -35.21 -12.07
N THR A 426 27.47 -36.51 -11.79
CA THR A 426 28.51 -37.18 -11.03
C THR A 426 29.79 -37.14 -11.86
N LEU A 427 30.79 -36.38 -11.42
CA LEU A 427 32.18 -36.64 -11.75
C LEU A 427 32.91 -36.93 -10.45
N SER A 428 33.11 -38.23 -10.25
CA SER A 428 34.15 -38.78 -9.38
C SER A 428 35.52 -38.38 -9.92
N SER A 429 36.40 -37.92 -9.03
CA SER A 429 37.82 -38.24 -9.14
C SER A 429 38.44 -38.24 -7.74
N ASN A 430 38.69 -39.45 -7.25
CA ASN A 430 39.69 -39.71 -6.23
C ASN A 430 41.07 -39.27 -6.73
N SER A 431 41.82 -38.58 -5.87
CA SER A 431 43.27 -38.73 -5.62
C SER A 431 43.61 -37.89 -4.40
#